data_AF-A0A1H2SXB7-F1
#
_entry.id   AF-A0A1H2SXB7-F1
#
_cell.length_a   1.000
_cell.length_b   1.000
_cell.length_c   1.000
_cell.angle_alpha   90.00
_cell.angle_beta   90.00
_cell.angle_gamma   90.00
#
_symmetry.space_group_name_H-M   'P 1'
#
loop_
_entity.id
_entity.type
_entity.pdbx_description
1 polymer ?
#
loop_
_entity_poly.entity_id
_entity_poly.type
_entity_poly.pdbx_seq_one_letter_code
_entity_poly.pdbx_strand_id
1 'polypeptide(L)'
;MAHIDFVLDTKPMAQEISSISNHIKGTTAAVAAMQTAVVLAEQKAADQVCSNVNKGFYTMMRSQISQKIATLQSQVDSFLMQLNAQRKQLLAIKKQMERDYNMLCSRYLKLFNGLNQNLHQRVFELDKPTINFAVREVERISNRTKYLTATVPLSQVESLSDSQKILASNVKYRGAKVIESMKNFLSSSIEQKKITDKVLLEGNTQSENLVTPVLISEYCFDKYGTKNLTIWISNTLLSPQAQTAVKNTLGQQLETLSWVNHTETDKEIKSEFSKLVSKSTSSQRVKDMTLKLFADTSFQTIKKQ
;
A
#
# COMPACT_ATOMS: atom_id res chain seq x y z
N MET A 1 118.45 -99.78 -18.83
CA MET A 1 117.45 -98.82 -18.32
C MET A 1 116.09 -99.46 -18.52
N ALA A 2 115.39 -99.79 -17.44
CA ALA A 2 114.05 -100.39 -17.56
C ALA A 2 113.06 -99.30 -17.97
N HIS A 3 112.39 -99.48 -19.10
CA HIS A 3 111.28 -98.65 -19.53
C HIS A 3 110.02 -99.20 -18.84
N ILE A 4 109.44 -98.42 -17.94
CA ILE A 4 108.21 -98.79 -17.24
C ILE A 4 107.07 -98.13 -18.01
N ASP A 5 106.37 -98.93 -18.81
CA ASP A 5 105.16 -98.52 -19.51
C ASP A 5 103.97 -98.72 -18.57
N PHE A 6 103.33 -97.63 -18.15
CA PHE A 6 102.13 -97.68 -17.30
C PHE A 6 100.90 -97.31 -18.14
N VAL A 7 100.07 -98.33 -18.42
CA VAL A 7 98.74 -98.14 -18.99
C VAL A 7 97.83 -97.59 -17.88
N LEU A 8 97.67 -96.27 -17.86
CA LEU A 8 96.70 -95.59 -17.01
C LEU A 8 95.30 -95.88 -17.54
N ASP A 9 94.54 -96.69 -16.80
CA ASP A 9 93.14 -96.91 -17.09
C ASP A 9 92.34 -95.63 -16.76
N THR A 10 92.00 -94.87 -17.80
CA THR A 10 91.23 -93.62 -17.69
C THR A 10 89.71 -93.85 -17.68
N LYS A 11 89.26 -95.11 -17.83
CA LYS A 11 87.84 -95.49 -17.79
C LYS A 11 87.13 -95.11 -16.49
N PRO A 12 87.70 -95.31 -15.28
CA PRO A 12 87.05 -94.86 -14.04
C PRO A 12 86.86 -93.34 -14.00
N MET A 13 87.81 -92.54 -14.49
CA MET A 13 87.67 -91.08 -14.55
C MET A 13 86.64 -90.63 -15.60
N ALA A 14 86.58 -91.30 -16.75
CA ALA A 14 85.58 -91.01 -17.79
C ALA A 14 84.15 -91.35 -17.31
N GLN A 15 83.98 -92.40 -16.51
CA GLN A 15 82.71 -92.74 -15.87
C GLN A 15 82.26 -91.67 -14.88
N GLU A 16 83.16 -91.17 -14.02
CA GLU A 16 82.84 -90.08 -13.09
C GLU A 16 82.51 -88.76 -13.80
N ILE A 17 83.26 -88.40 -14.86
CA ILE A 17 82.95 -87.22 -15.68
C ILE A 17 81.60 -87.36 -16.37
N SER A 18 81.24 -88.56 -16.84
CA SER A 18 79.92 -88.82 -17.43
C SER A 18 78.79 -88.72 -16.38
N SER A 19 79.04 -89.16 -15.15
CA SER A 19 78.13 -89.04 -14.02
C SER A 19 77.88 -87.58 -13.61
N ILE A 20 78.95 -86.78 -13.55
CA ILE A 20 78.89 -85.34 -13.28
C ILE A 20 78.18 -84.60 -14.42
N SER A 21 78.46 -84.92 -15.69
CA SER A 21 77.79 -84.32 -16.84
C SER A 21 76.28 -84.60 -16.83
N ASN A 22 75.88 -85.82 -16.45
CA ASN A 22 74.46 -86.17 -16.32
C ASN A 22 73.79 -85.46 -15.15
N HIS A 23 74.48 -85.29 -14.01
CA HIS A 23 73.99 -84.47 -12.90
C HIS A 23 73.83 -83.01 -13.32
N ILE A 24 74.81 -82.40 -13.99
CA ILE A 24 74.73 -81.02 -14.47
C ILE A 24 73.59 -80.85 -15.48
N LYS A 25 73.39 -81.81 -16.39
CA LYS A 25 72.26 -81.80 -17.33
C LYS A 25 70.92 -81.93 -16.60
N GLY A 26 70.82 -82.80 -15.60
CA GLY A 26 69.64 -82.94 -14.76
C GLY A 26 69.33 -81.68 -13.96
N THR A 27 70.34 -81.04 -13.38
CA THR A 27 70.20 -79.76 -12.68
C THR A 27 69.83 -78.63 -13.64
N THR A 28 70.40 -78.59 -14.85
CA THR A 28 70.06 -77.58 -15.86
C THR A 28 68.62 -77.74 -16.35
N ALA A 29 68.17 -78.98 -16.57
CA ALA A 29 66.78 -79.27 -16.92
C ALA A 29 65.82 -78.91 -15.77
N ALA A 30 66.20 -79.21 -14.53
CA ALA A 30 65.43 -78.82 -13.34
C ALA A 30 65.35 -77.30 -13.18
N VAL A 31 66.43 -76.56 -13.45
CA VAL A 31 66.44 -75.08 -13.40
C VAL A 31 65.59 -74.50 -14.53
N ALA A 32 65.67 -75.04 -15.75
CA ALA A 32 64.81 -74.61 -16.86
C ALA A 32 63.32 -74.91 -16.59
N ALA A 33 63.03 -76.09 -16.02
CA ALA A 33 61.68 -76.47 -15.58
C ALA A 33 61.17 -75.57 -14.42
N MET A 34 62.04 -75.21 -13.48
CA MET A 34 61.71 -74.28 -12.40
C MET A 34 61.46 -72.88 -12.95
N GLN A 35 62.28 -72.40 -13.88
CA GLN A 35 62.11 -71.07 -14.46
C GLN A 35 60.83 -70.97 -15.28
N THR A 36 60.51 -71.99 -16.07
CA THR A 36 59.23 -72.07 -16.77
C THR A 36 58.04 -72.19 -15.81
N ALA A 37 58.18 -72.94 -14.72
CA ALA A 37 57.15 -73.02 -13.68
C ALA A 37 56.94 -71.69 -12.95
N VAL A 38 58.01 -70.94 -12.68
CA VAL A 38 57.95 -69.60 -12.08
C VAL A 38 57.27 -68.62 -13.03
N VAL A 39 57.63 -68.61 -14.31
CA VAL A 39 56.98 -67.75 -15.31
C VAL A 39 55.49 -68.07 -15.46
N LEU A 40 55.12 -69.36 -15.47
CA LEU A 40 53.71 -69.77 -15.47
C LEU A 40 52.98 -69.36 -14.18
N ALA A 41 53.64 -69.44 -13.03
CA ALA A 41 53.08 -68.99 -11.76
C ALA A 41 52.90 -67.46 -11.72
N GLU A 42 53.86 -66.70 -12.24
CA GLU A 42 53.79 -65.24 -12.36
C GLU A 42 52.67 -64.82 -13.31
N GLN A 43 52.52 -65.48 -14.46
CA GLN A 43 51.45 -65.17 -15.40
C GLN A 43 50.07 -65.45 -14.79
N LYS A 44 49.91 -66.59 -14.11
CA LYS A 44 48.66 -66.92 -13.41
C LYS A 44 48.37 -65.96 -12.26
N ALA A 45 49.40 -65.55 -11.52
CA ALA A 45 49.27 -64.54 -10.47
C ALA A 45 48.88 -63.18 -11.05
N ALA A 46 49.46 -62.76 -12.17
CA ALA A 46 49.14 -61.52 -12.86
C ALA A 46 47.69 -61.52 -13.37
N ASP A 47 47.23 -62.61 -13.99
CA ASP A 47 45.85 -62.77 -14.44
C ASP A 47 44.86 -62.72 -13.27
N GLN A 48 45.21 -63.36 -12.15
CA GLN A 48 44.40 -63.36 -10.94
C GLN A 48 44.33 -61.96 -10.32
N VAL A 49 45.44 -61.22 -10.28
CA VAL A 49 45.48 -59.82 -9.83
C VAL A 49 44.63 -58.94 -10.75
N CYS A 50 44.79 -59.06 -12.08
CA CYS A 50 44.04 -58.28 -13.07
C CYS A 50 42.53 -58.53 -12.97
N SER A 51 42.13 -59.80 -12.86
CA SER A 51 40.72 -60.20 -12.67
C SER A 51 40.14 -59.65 -11.36
N ASN A 52 40.89 -59.73 -10.26
CA ASN A 52 40.47 -59.18 -8.98
C ASN A 52 40.35 -57.65 -8.99
N VAL A 53 41.28 -56.96 -9.64
CA VAL A 53 41.24 -55.50 -9.82
C VAL A 53 40.02 -55.10 -10.64
N ASN A 54 39.76 -55.76 -11.78
CA ASN A 54 38.58 -55.50 -12.59
C ASN A 54 37.29 -55.74 -11.79
N LYS A 55 37.19 -56.87 -11.08
CA LYS A 55 36.02 -57.18 -10.25
C LYS A 55 35.81 -56.15 -9.13
N GLY A 56 36.89 -55.72 -8.47
CA GLY A 56 36.89 -54.67 -7.46
C GLY A 56 36.40 -53.34 -8.04
N PHE A 57 36.94 -52.93 -9.19
CA PHE A 57 36.52 -51.70 -9.87
C PHE A 57 35.04 -51.75 -10.28
N TYR A 58 34.58 -52.85 -10.89
CA TYR A 58 33.17 -53.02 -11.26
C TYR A 58 32.25 -52.94 -10.04
N THR A 59 32.64 -53.55 -8.92
CA THR A 59 31.86 -53.53 -7.68
C THR A 59 31.83 -52.13 -7.07
N MET A 60 32.95 -51.42 -7.08
CA MET A 60 33.04 -50.03 -6.63
C MET A 60 32.15 -49.12 -7.49
N MET A 61 32.25 -49.21 -8.82
CA MET A 61 31.43 -48.43 -9.74
C MET A 61 29.94 -48.70 -9.55
N ARG A 62 29.55 -49.97 -9.40
CA ARG A 62 28.17 -50.35 -9.11
C ARG A 62 27.68 -49.75 -7.79
N SER A 63 28.51 -49.81 -6.74
CA SER A 63 28.20 -49.21 -5.44
C SER A 63 28.01 -47.69 -5.54
N GLN A 64 28.91 -46.99 -6.23
CA GLN A 64 28.82 -45.54 -6.42
C GLN A 64 27.58 -45.14 -7.23
N ILE A 65 27.24 -45.89 -8.29
CA ILE A 65 26.03 -45.67 -9.08
C ILE A 65 24.78 -45.89 -8.19
N SER A 66 24.73 -46.98 -7.43
CA SER A 66 23.63 -47.25 -6.50
C SER A 66 23.48 -46.16 -5.44
N GLN A 67 24.59 -45.64 -4.89
CA GLN A 67 24.57 -44.52 -3.96
C GLN A 67 24.01 -43.26 -4.62
N LYS A 68 24.45 -42.92 -5.84
CA LYS A 68 23.90 -41.77 -6.58
C LYS A 68 22.40 -41.91 -6.84
N ILE A 69 21.95 -43.10 -7.26
CA ILE A 69 20.52 -43.37 -7.46
C ILE A 69 19.74 -43.17 -6.16
N ALA A 70 20.22 -43.72 -5.04
CA ALA A 70 19.58 -43.55 -3.74
C ALA A 70 19.50 -42.08 -3.30
N THR A 71 20.57 -41.29 -3.53
CA THR A 71 20.57 -39.86 -3.21
C THR A 71 19.56 -39.08 -4.06
N LEU A 72 19.49 -39.36 -5.37
CA LEU A 72 18.53 -38.71 -6.27
C LEU A 72 17.09 -39.08 -5.91
N GLN A 73 16.84 -40.36 -5.59
CA GLN A 73 15.52 -40.81 -5.18
C GLN A 73 15.06 -40.13 -3.88
N SER A 74 15.95 -40.02 -2.89
CA SER A 74 15.67 -39.28 -1.66
C SER A 74 15.37 -37.80 -1.91
N GLN A 75 16.09 -37.16 -2.83
CA GLN A 75 15.81 -35.78 -3.23
C GLN A 75 14.43 -35.65 -3.88
N VAL A 76 14.08 -36.54 -4.81
CA VAL A 76 12.76 -36.56 -5.47
C VAL A 76 11.65 -36.71 -4.43
N ASP A 77 11.80 -37.65 -3.49
CA ASP A 77 10.80 -37.86 -2.43
C ASP A 77 10.64 -36.62 -1.53
N SER A 78 11.75 -35.94 -1.20
CA SER A 78 11.72 -34.71 -0.43
C SER A 78 10.98 -33.58 -1.16
N PHE A 79 11.22 -33.43 -2.48
CA PHE A 79 10.55 -32.43 -3.30
C PHE A 79 9.06 -32.74 -3.47
N LEU A 80 8.70 -34.01 -3.64
CA LEU A 80 7.29 -34.43 -3.68
C LEU A 80 6.58 -34.13 -2.35
N MET A 81 7.25 -34.35 -1.21
CA MET A 81 6.70 -34.00 0.10
C MET A 81 6.47 -32.49 0.22
N GLN A 82 7.44 -31.68 -0.20
CA GLN A 82 7.33 -30.22 -0.22
C GLN A 82 6.18 -29.75 -1.12
N LEU A 83 6.06 -30.28 -2.34
CA LEU A 83 4.98 -29.96 -3.28
C LEU A 83 3.61 -30.31 -2.69
N ASN A 84 3.49 -31.45 -2.01
CA ASN A 84 2.22 -31.83 -1.39
C ASN A 84 1.88 -30.93 -0.19
N ALA A 85 2.88 -30.49 0.58
CA ALA A 85 2.69 -29.52 1.66
C ALA A 85 2.23 -28.17 1.11
N GLN A 86 2.89 -27.64 0.07
CA GLN A 86 2.50 -26.40 -0.60
C GLN A 86 1.09 -26.50 -1.20
N ARG A 87 0.76 -27.62 -1.85
CA ARG A 87 -0.60 -27.88 -2.37
C ARG A 87 -1.65 -27.79 -1.26
N LYS A 88 -1.40 -28.38 -0.09
CA LYS A 88 -2.31 -28.30 1.06
C LYS A 88 -2.47 -26.87 1.56
N GLN A 89 -1.37 -26.10 1.62
CA GLN A 89 -1.42 -24.69 2.00
C GLN A 89 -2.24 -23.86 1.01
N LEU A 90 -2.03 -24.04 -0.29
CA LEU A 90 -2.81 -23.35 -1.32
C LEU A 90 -4.30 -23.67 -1.25
N LEU A 91 -4.66 -24.94 -1.00
CA LEU A 91 -6.06 -25.33 -0.81
C LEU A 91 -6.68 -24.70 0.44
N ALA A 92 -5.92 -24.58 1.53
CA ALA A 92 -6.39 -23.90 2.73
C ALA A 92 -6.63 -22.40 2.48
N ILE A 93 -5.72 -21.74 1.76
CA ILE A 93 -5.86 -20.33 1.35
C ILE A 93 -7.08 -20.15 0.45
N LYS A 94 -7.28 -21.01 -0.55
CA LYS A 94 -8.46 -21.00 -1.43
C LYS A 94 -9.75 -21.08 -0.61
N LYS A 95 -9.82 -22.02 0.34
CA LYS A 95 -10.98 -22.19 1.22
C LYS A 95 -11.21 -20.98 2.13
N GLN A 96 -10.14 -20.32 2.58
CA GLN A 96 -10.25 -19.06 3.33
C GLN A 96 -10.83 -17.95 2.43
N MET A 97 -10.29 -17.76 1.24
CA MET A 97 -10.77 -16.76 0.28
C MET A 97 -12.23 -16.97 -0.10
N GLU A 98 -12.65 -18.22 -0.32
CA GLU A 98 -14.06 -18.55 -0.62
C GLU A 98 -14.99 -18.18 0.54
N ARG A 99 -14.58 -18.44 1.79
CA ARG A 99 -15.36 -18.03 2.98
C ARG A 99 -15.45 -16.52 3.09
N ASP A 100 -14.34 -15.82 2.89
CA ASP A 100 -14.28 -14.37 2.98
C ASP A 100 -15.11 -13.71 1.89
N TYR A 101 -15.05 -14.23 0.67
CA TYR A 101 -15.89 -13.80 -0.45
C TYR A 101 -17.38 -13.95 -0.13
N ASN A 102 -17.79 -15.12 0.36
CA ASN A 102 -19.19 -15.38 0.71
C ASN A 102 -19.68 -14.49 1.86
N MET A 103 -18.83 -14.27 2.87
CA MET A 103 -19.12 -13.36 3.98
C MET A 103 -19.30 -11.92 3.48
N LEU A 104 -18.39 -11.42 2.63
CA LEU A 104 -18.48 -10.09 2.04
C LEU A 104 -19.74 -9.95 1.19
N CYS A 105 -20.00 -10.91 0.31
CA CYS A 105 -21.20 -10.93 -0.53
C CYS A 105 -22.48 -10.88 0.31
N SER A 106 -22.58 -11.70 1.37
CA SER A 106 -23.71 -11.67 2.30
C SER A 106 -23.86 -10.32 2.99
N ARG A 107 -22.76 -9.70 3.42
CA ARG A 107 -22.76 -8.38 4.06
C ARG A 107 -23.25 -7.29 3.09
N TYR A 108 -22.76 -7.29 1.85
CA TYR A 108 -23.19 -6.34 0.83
C TYR A 108 -24.66 -6.53 0.46
N LEU A 109 -25.13 -7.76 0.30
CA LEU A 109 -26.55 -8.05 0.05
C LEU A 109 -27.43 -7.50 1.18
N LYS A 110 -27.05 -7.72 2.45
CA LYS A 110 -27.77 -7.15 3.60
C LYS A 110 -27.77 -5.63 3.60
N LEU A 111 -26.64 -5.01 3.28
CA LEU A 111 -26.52 -3.55 3.20
C LEU A 111 -27.44 -2.99 2.11
N PHE A 112 -27.39 -3.53 0.90
CA PHE A 112 -28.23 -3.07 -0.21
C PHE A 112 -29.71 -3.28 0.08
N ASN A 113 -30.10 -4.42 0.64
CA ASN A 113 -31.48 -4.66 1.05
C ASN A 113 -31.94 -3.69 2.15
N GLY A 114 -31.07 -3.42 3.14
CA GLY A 114 -31.35 -2.45 4.21
C GLY A 114 -31.48 -1.01 3.69
N LEU A 115 -30.65 -0.62 2.72
CA LEU A 115 -30.74 0.67 2.03
C LEU A 115 -32.02 0.76 1.20
N ASN A 116 -32.37 -0.29 0.46
CA ASN A 116 -33.58 -0.33 -0.34
C ASN A 116 -34.83 -0.23 0.55
N GLN A 117 -34.85 -0.94 1.67
CA GLN A 117 -35.94 -0.84 2.65
C GLN A 117 -36.05 0.57 3.26
N ASN A 118 -34.92 1.20 3.59
CA ASN A 118 -34.90 2.58 4.08
C ASN A 118 -35.42 3.56 3.02
N LEU A 119 -35.04 3.37 1.77
CA LEU A 119 -35.52 4.19 0.66
C LEU A 119 -37.03 4.06 0.51
N HIS A 120 -37.56 2.83 0.49
CA HIS A 120 -39.00 2.58 0.45
C HIS A 120 -39.74 3.27 1.61
N GLN A 121 -39.22 3.16 2.84
CA GLN A 121 -39.81 3.81 4.00
C GLN A 121 -39.80 5.34 3.89
N ARG A 122 -38.69 5.93 3.44
CA ARG A 122 -38.57 7.39 3.24
C ARG A 122 -39.51 7.90 2.17
N VAL A 123 -39.61 7.21 1.03
CA VAL A 123 -40.57 7.56 -0.03
C VAL A 123 -42.00 7.52 0.52
N PHE A 124 -42.34 6.46 1.26
CA PHE A 124 -43.65 6.35 1.89
C PHE A 124 -43.93 7.50 2.87
N GLU A 125 -42.96 7.89 3.69
CA GLU A 125 -43.11 9.01 4.64
C GLU A 125 -43.27 10.36 3.93
N LEU A 126 -42.59 10.57 2.80
CA LEU A 126 -42.77 11.76 1.96
C LEU A 126 -44.15 11.83 1.32
N ASP A 127 -44.71 10.70 0.90
CA ASP A 127 -46.03 10.63 0.26
C ASP A 127 -47.18 10.67 1.28
N LYS A 128 -46.92 10.26 2.53
CA LYS A 128 -47.89 10.21 3.63
C LYS A 128 -48.69 11.51 3.86
N PRO A 129 -48.10 12.72 3.92
CA PRO A 129 -48.87 13.95 4.06
C PRO A 129 -49.80 14.21 2.87
N THR A 130 -49.35 13.93 1.64
CA THR A 130 -50.16 14.09 0.42
C THR A 130 -51.36 13.16 0.42
N ILE A 131 -51.15 11.87 0.77
CA ILE A 131 -52.22 10.89 0.90
C ILE A 131 -53.19 11.29 2.02
N ASN A 132 -52.67 11.71 3.17
CA ASN A 132 -53.52 12.16 4.28
C ASN A 132 -54.36 13.39 3.93
N PHE A 133 -53.79 14.35 3.20
CA PHE A 133 -54.53 15.52 2.72
C PHE A 133 -55.65 15.10 1.75
N ALA A 134 -55.33 14.28 0.76
CA ALA A 134 -56.28 13.80 -0.24
C ALA A 134 -57.43 13.01 0.38
N VAL A 135 -57.14 12.12 1.34
CA VAL A 135 -58.17 11.29 1.97
C VAL A 135 -58.94 12.07 3.04
N ARG A 136 -58.26 12.76 3.96
CA ARG A 136 -58.92 13.32 5.16
C ARG A 136 -59.45 14.73 4.96
N GLU A 137 -58.70 15.60 4.29
CA GLU A 137 -59.10 17.02 4.17
C GLU A 137 -60.04 17.24 2.99
N VAL A 138 -59.76 16.64 1.83
CA VAL A 138 -60.62 16.81 0.64
C VAL A 138 -62.00 16.21 0.88
N GLU A 139 -62.11 15.01 1.47
CA GLU A 139 -63.42 14.44 1.82
C GLU A 139 -64.17 15.28 2.85
N ARG A 140 -63.48 15.78 3.88
CA ARG A 140 -64.10 16.63 4.91
C ARG A 140 -64.57 17.96 4.34
N ILE A 141 -63.80 18.60 3.47
CA ILE A 141 -64.16 19.85 2.80
C ILE A 141 -65.32 19.60 1.82
N SER A 142 -65.28 18.51 1.05
CA SER A 142 -66.35 18.12 0.13
C SER A 142 -67.67 17.92 0.88
N ASN A 143 -67.65 17.15 1.98
CA ASN A 143 -68.83 16.93 2.80
C ASN A 143 -69.36 18.23 3.43
N ARG A 144 -68.49 19.07 4.02
CA ARG A 144 -68.92 20.38 4.57
C ARG A 144 -69.47 21.32 3.51
N THR A 145 -68.90 21.30 2.30
CA THR A 145 -69.36 22.12 1.18
C THR A 145 -70.76 21.69 0.75
N LYS A 146 -71.02 20.38 0.60
CA LYS A 146 -72.37 19.85 0.30
C LYS A 146 -73.42 20.30 1.31
N TYR A 147 -73.10 20.32 2.61
CA TYR A 147 -74.04 20.79 3.64
C TYR A 147 -74.29 22.30 3.61
N LEU A 148 -73.28 23.11 3.28
CA LEU A 148 -73.40 24.56 3.21
C LEU A 148 -74.16 25.04 1.95
N THR A 149 -74.00 24.37 0.80
CA THR A 149 -74.83 24.68 -0.38
C THR A 149 -76.28 24.23 -0.23
N ALA A 150 -76.55 23.21 0.59
CA ALA A 150 -77.92 22.76 0.87
C ALA A 150 -78.70 23.68 1.84
N THR A 151 -78.05 24.65 2.48
CA THR A 151 -78.66 25.52 3.52
C THR A 151 -78.74 26.99 3.11
N VAL A 152 -79.14 27.28 1.87
CA VAL A 152 -79.65 28.61 1.51
C VAL A 152 -81.14 28.63 1.81
N PRO A 153 -81.63 29.35 2.85
CA PRO A 153 -83.06 29.47 3.08
C PRO A 153 -83.68 30.28 1.94
N LEU A 154 -84.55 29.65 1.16
CA LEU A 154 -85.49 30.31 0.25
C LEU A 154 -86.54 31.05 1.09
N SER A 155 -86.19 32.22 1.63
CA SER A 155 -87.15 33.12 2.25
C SER A 155 -86.72 34.58 2.07
N GLN A 156 -87.46 35.28 1.20
CA GLN A 156 -87.55 36.73 1.01
C GLN A 156 -86.32 37.45 0.40
N VAL A 157 -86.60 38.28 -0.60
CA VAL A 157 -85.62 39.06 -1.39
C VAL A 157 -84.79 40.01 -0.52
N GLU A 158 -85.30 40.44 0.64
CA GLU A 158 -84.55 41.27 1.61
C GLU A 158 -83.37 40.50 2.24
N SER A 159 -83.52 39.20 2.49
CA SER A 159 -82.46 38.33 3.04
C SER A 159 -81.36 38.01 2.03
N LEU A 160 -81.60 38.23 0.74
CA LEU A 160 -80.61 37.94 -0.31
C LEU A 160 -79.39 38.85 -0.21
N SER A 161 -79.58 40.14 0.10
CA SER A 161 -78.47 41.10 0.18
C SER A 161 -77.55 40.80 1.36
N ASP A 162 -78.11 40.43 2.51
CA ASP A 162 -77.32 40.07 3.70
C ASP A 162 -76.72 38.67 3.56
N SER A 163 -77.42 37.73 2.93
CA SER A 163 -76.84 36.43 2.56
C SER A 163 -75.66 36.59 1.59
N GLN A 164 -75.76 37.48 0.60
CA GLN A 164 -74.65 37.81 -0.31
C GLN A 164 -73.48 38.45 0.43
N LYS A 165 -73.73 39.35 1.40
CA LYS A 165 -72.67 39.92 2.25
C LYS A 165 -72.01 38.86 3.12
N ILE A 166 -72.77 37.93 3.70
CA ILE A 166 -72.25 36.81 4.50
C ILE A 166 -71.40 35.88 3.63
N LEU A 167 -71.87 35.53 2.42
CA LEU A 167 -71.11 34.73 1.47
C LEU A 167 -69.83 35.43 1.03
N ALA A 168 -69.91 36.71 0.66
CA ALA A 168 -68.73 37.51 0.30
C ALA A 168 -67.75 37.63 1.46
N SER A 169 -68.23 37.78 2.70
CA SER A 169 -67.42 37.79 3.91
C SER A 169 -66.75 36.45 4.17
N ASN A 170 -67.47 35.33 4.01
CA ASN A 170 -66.92 33.98 4.13
C ASN A 170 -65.84 33.72 3.06
N VAL A 171 -66.07 34.17 1.83
CA VAL A 171 -65.09 34.06 0.73
C VAL A 171 -63.86 34.92 1.04
N LYS A 172 -64.03 36.16 1.52
CA LYS A 172 -62.90 37.02 1.94
C LYS A 172 -62.11 36.40 3.10
N TYR A 173 -62.80 35.88 4.11
CA TYR A 173 -62.17 35.22 5.26
C TYR A 173 -61.38 33.97 4.82
N ARG A 174 -61.97 33.14 3.95
CA ARG A 174 -61.26 31.97 3.38
C ARG A 174 -60.08 32.40 2.51
N GLY A 175 -60.22 33.43 1.69
CA GLY A 175 -59.14 33.99 0.89
C GLY A 175 -57.97 34.50 1.74
N ALA A 176 -58.26 35.25 2.81
CA ALA A 176 -57.25 35.70 3.77
C ALA A 176 -56.52 34.51 4.43
N LYS A 177 -57.27 33.47 4.82
CA LYS A 177 -56.69 32.26 5.40
C LYS A 177 -55.79 31.49 4.42
N VAL A 178 -56.14 31.46 3.13
CA VAL A 178 -55.29 30.87 2.08
C VAL A 178 -53.99 31.67 1.91
N ILE A 179 -54.07 33.00 1.87
CA ILE A 179 -52.89 33.88 1.78
C ILE A 179 -51.97 33.65 2.99
N GLU A 180 -52.53 33.52 4.19
CA GLU A 180 -51.77 33.25 5.41
C GLU A 180 -51.09 31.87 5.37
N SER A 181 -51.80 30.83 4.93
CA SER A 181 -51.19 29.50 4.71
C SER A 181 -50.06 29.54 3.69
N MET A 182 -50.21 30.32 2.61
CA MET A 182 -49.18 30.46 1.56
C MET A 182 -47.94 31.20 2.08
N LYS A 183 -48.14 32.25 2.90
CA LYS A 183 -47.06 32.94 3.61
C LYS A 183 -46.28 31.98 4.50
N ASN A 184 -46.98 31.16 5.29
CA ASN A 184 -46.34 30.20 6.19
C ASN A 184 -45.56 29.14 5.40
N PHE A 185 -46.12 28.63 4.30
CA PHE A 185 -45.45 27.68 3.42
C PHE A 185 -44.17 28.27 2.81
N LEU A 186 -44.20 29.50 2.29
CA LEU A 186 -43.02 30.18 1.74
C LEU A 186 -41.93 30.38 2.81
N SER A 187 -42.33 30.77 4.03
CA SER A 187 -41.39 30.91 5.15
C SER A 187 -40.71 29.59 5.48
N SER A 188 -41.50 28.51 5.63
CA SER A 188 -40.96 27.17 5.90
C SER A 188 -40.08 26.65 4.75
N SER A 189 -40.43 26.94 3.49
CA SER A 189 -39.63 26.54 2.32
C SER A 189 -38.27 27.25 2.28
N ILE A 190 -38.23 28.55 2.62
CA ILE A 190 -36.96 29.30 2.72
C ILE A 190 -36.10 28.76 3.86
N GLU A 191 -36.69 28.47 5.01
CA GLU A 191 -35.97 27.89 6.16
C GLU A 191 -35.41 26.51 5.83
N GLN A 192 -36.22 25.65 5.19
CA GLN A 192 -35.79 24.34 4.74
C GLN A 192 -34.65 24.45 3.72
N LYS A 193 -34.72 25.39 2.77
CA LYS A 193 -33.63 25.65 1.82
C LYS A 193 -32.33 26.01 2.53
N LYS A 194 -32.37 26.89 3.54
CA LYS A 194 -31.18 27.24 4.34
C LYS A 194 -30.58 26.02 5.04
N ILE A 195 -31.42 25.15 5.60
CA ILE A 195 -30.96 23.91 6.25
C ILE A 195 -30.35 22.96 5.21
N THR A 196 -31.00 22.80 4.05
CA THR A 196 -30.49 21.98 2.95
C THR A 196 -29.14 22.50 2.45
N ASP A 197 -28.98 23.81 2.26
CA ASP A 197 -27.71 24.42 1.84
C ASP A 197 -26.62 24.16 2.89
N LYS A 198 -26.95 24.24 4.19
CA LYS A 198 -26.01 23.90 5.27
C LYS A 198 -25.57 22.44 5.23
N VAL A 199 -26.51 21.51 5.05
CA VAL A 199 -26.22 20.05 5.02
C VAL A 199 -25.46 19.65 3.75
N LEU A 200 -25.76 20.25 2.61
CA LEU A 200 -25.05 19.98 1.35
C LEU A 200 -23.60 20.51 1.36
N LEU A 201 -23.32 21.54 2.16
CA LEU A 201 -21.98 22.08 2.37
C LEU A 201 -21.19 21.33 3.45
N GLU A 202 -21.81 20.43 4.22
CA GLU A 202 -21.15 19.57 5.20
C GLU A 202 -20.48 18.34 4.53
N GLY A 203 -19.61 18.61 3.56
CA GLY A 203 -18.41 17.82 3.39
C GLY A 203 -17.50 18.13 4.58
N ASN A 204 -17.57 17.27 5.59
CA ASN A 204 -16.82 17.27 6.85
C ASN A 204 -15.39 17.86 6.73
N THR A 205 -15.26 19.18 6.83
CA THR A 205 -13.98 19.83 7.15
C THR A 205 -14.10 20.16 8.62
N GLN A 206 -13.44 19.36 9.45
CA GLN A 206 -13.10 19.83 10.78
C GLN A 206 -12.49 21.22 10.58
N SER A 207 -13.07 22.22 11.23
CA SER A 207 -12.55 23.58 11.23
C SER A 207 -11.23 23.58 12.00
N GLU A 208 -10.21 22.96 11.44
CA GLU A 208 -8.83 23.26 11.78
C GLU A 208 -8.65 24.74 11.42
N ASN A 209 -8.25 25.56 12.38
CA ASN A 209 -7.90 26.95 12.15
C ASN A 209 -6.67 26.97 11.23
N LEU A 210 -6.91 26.88 9.92
CA LEU A 210 -5.89 26.97 8.88
C LEU A 210 -5.42 28.41 8.79
N VAL A 211 -4.29 28.69 9.43
CA VAL A 211 -3.60 29.96 9.34
C VAL A 211 -2.81 29.98 8.03
N THR A 212 -3.08 30.96 7.17
CA THR A 212 -2.28 31.18 5.97
C THR A 212 -1.17 32.19 6.27
N PRO A 213 0.10 31.88 6.01
CA PRO A 213 1.18 32.86 6.17
C PRO A 213 1.04 33.97 5.13
N VAL A 214 1.16 35.22 5.59
CA VAL A 214 1.17 36.42 4.75
C VAL A 214 2.46 37.17 4.99
N LEU A 215 3.12 37.60 3.92
CA LEU A 215 4.34 38.40 3.99
C LEU A 215 4.00 39.86 3.70
N ILE A 216 4.40 40.74 4.61
CA ILE A 216 4.15 42.18 4.56
C ILE A 216 5.51 42.87 4.51
N SER A 217 5.73 43.68 3.48
CA SER A 217 6.94 44.48 3.33
C SER A 217 6.57 45.95 3.23
N GLU A 218 7.10 46.74 4.17
CA GLU A 218 7.04 48.19 4.19
C GLU A 218 8.43 48.73 3.80
N TYR A 219 8.49 49.57 2.78
CA TYR A 219 9.73 50.20 2.34
C TYR A 219 9.52 51.69 2.11
N CYS A 220 10.56 52.48 2.40
CA CYS A 220 10.59 53.91 2.14
C CYS A 220 11.80 54.20 1.26
N PHE A 221 11.56 54.56 0.00
CA PHE A 221 12.62 54.86 -0.97
C PHE A 221 12.93 56.36 -1.08
N ASP A 222 12.16 57.23 -0.40
CA ASP A 222 12.22 58.67 -0.61
C ASP A 222 12.58 59.44 0.66
N LYS A 223 13.30 60.56 0.51
CA LYS A 223 13.72 61.43 1.63
C LYS A 223 12.54 62.08 2.36
N TYR A 224 11.35 62.04 1.75
CA TYR A 224 10.09 62.59 2.27
C TYR A 224 9.28 61.61 3.12
N GLY A 225 9.76 60.39 3.37
CA GLY A 225 9.15 59.49 4.36
C GLY A 225 7.90 58.75 3.88
N THR A 226 7.62 58.71 2.57
CA THR A 226 6.45 58.00 2.02
C THR A 226 6.63 56.49 2.18
N LYS A 227 5.75 55.87 2.97
CA LYS A 227 5.74 54.44 3.24
C LYS A 227 4.99 53.72 2.13
N ASN A 228 5.69 52.90 1.35
CA ASN A 228 5.09 52.04 0.34
C ASN A 228 4.98 50.63 0.89
N LEU A 229 3.87 49.97 0.58
CA LEU A 229 3.51 48.71 1.20
C LEU A 229 3.13 47.66 0.18
N THR A 230 3.73 46.48 0.33
CA THR A 230 3.47 45.33 -0.55
C THR A 230 3.10 44.11 0.28
N ILE A 231 1.93 43.53 -0.01
CA ILE A 231 1.39 42.34 0.65
C ILE A 231 1.49 41.17 -0.32
N TRP A 232 2.26 40.16 0.06
CA TRP A 232 2.46 38.93 -0.69
C TRP A 232 1.68 37.79 -0.03
N ILE A 233 0.77 37.18 -0.79
CA ILE A 233 -0.07 36.06 -0.36
C ILE A 233 0.28 34.86 -1.25
N SER A 234 0.23 33.64 -0.70
CA SER A 234 0.47 32.44 -1.49
C SER A 234 -0.55 32.28 -2.61
N ASN A 235 -0.07 32.24 -3.86
CA ASN A 235 -0.91 32.13 -5.05
C ASN A 235 -1.46 30.71 -5.28
N THR A 236 -0.95 29.69 -4.58
CA THR A 236 -1.24 28.29 -4.85
C THR A 236 -2.45 27.74 -4.09
N LEU A 237 -2.83 28.39 -2.97
CA LEU A 237 -3.83 27.85 -2.03
C LEU A 237 -5.13 28.65 -1.98
N LEU A 238 -5.14 29.90 -2.45
CA LEU A 238 -6.26 30.84 -2.28
C LEU A 238 -6.84 31.27 -3.63
N SER A 239 -8.18 31.34 -3.71
CA SER A 239 -8.88 31.87 -4.88
C SER A 239 -8.63 33.39 -5.05
N PRO A 240 -8.73 33.94 -6.27
CA PRO A 240 -8.48 35.37 -6.52
C PRO A 240 -9.39 36.31 -5.70
N GLN A 241 -10.62 35.89 -5.43
CA GLN A 241 -11.56 36.63 -4.59
C GLN A 241 -11.14 36.63 -3.12
N ALA A 242 -10.72 35.47 -2.59
CA ALA A 242 -10.21 35.35 -1.23
C ALA A 242 -8.92 36.16 -1.03
N GLN A 243 -8.02 36.16 -2.03
CA GLN A 243 -6.80 36.98 -2.00
C GLN A 243 -7.13 38.48 -1.90
N THR A 244 -8.11 38.94 -2.67
CA THR A 244 -8.53 40.35 -2.67
C THR A 244 -9.17 40.73 -1.33
N ALA A 245 -10.00 39.85 -0.77
CA ALA A 245 -10.59 40.04 0.55
C ALA A 245 -9.51 40.15 1.63
N VAL A 246 -8.53 39.24 1.66
CA VAL A 246 -7.43 39.26 2.62
C VAL A 246 -6.57 40.52 2.47
N LYS A 247 -6.24 40.94 1.23
CA LYS A 247 -5.50 42.18 0.98
C LYS A 247 -6.23 43.41 1.52
N ASN A 248 -7.54 43.48 1.31
CA ASN A 248 -8.35 44.60 1.78
C ASN A 248 -8.46 44.64 3.30
N THR A 249 -8.71 43.49 3.95
CA THR A 249 -8.80 43.41 5.41
C THR A 249 -7.47 43.73 6.09
N LEU A 250 -6.36 43.19 5.58
CA LEU A 250 -5.03 43.49 6.10
C LEU A 250 -4.65 44.95 5.85
N GLY A 251 -4.96 45.50 4.67
CA GLY A 251 -4.71 46.91 4.37
C GLY A 251 -5.40 47.86 5.36
N GLN A 252 -6.61 47.55 5.80
CA GLN A 252 -7.33 48.34 6.79
C GLN A 252 -6.75 48.22 8.21
N GLN A 253 -6.21 47.06 8.59
CA GLN A 253 -5.67 46.83 9.93
C GLN A 253 -4.18 47.17 10.07
N LEU A 254 -3.53 47.59 8.99
CA LEU A 254 -2.08 47.80 9.00
C LEU A 254 -1.65 49.13 9.60
N GLU A 255 -2.49 50.18 9.50
CA GLU A 255 -2.22 51.48 10.14
C GLU A 255 -2.10 51.37 11.67
N THR A 256 -2.73 50.34 12.24
CA THR A 256 -2.68 50.02 13.68
C THR A 256 -1.48 49.17 14.11
N LEU A 257 -0.67 48.65 13.17
CA LEU A 257 0.49 47.83 13.52
C LEU A 257 1.70 48.71 13.86
N SER A 258 2.13 48.66 15.12
CA SER A 258 3.36 49.29 15.56
C SER A 258 4.52 48.31 15.48
N TRP A 259 5.51 48.64 14.65
CA TRP A 259 6.76 47.90 14.55
C TRP A 259 7.61 48.14 15.82
N VAL A 260 8.03 47.06 16.46
CA VAL A 260 8.92 47.09 17.62
C VAL A 260 10.31 46.64 17.18
N ASN A 261 11.32 47.45 17.49
CA ASN A 261 12.73 47.06 17.32
C ASN A 261 13.04 45.93 18.31
N HIS A 262 13.25 44.71 17.81
CA HIS A 262 13.78 43.62 18.61
C HIS A 262 15.29 43.56 18.43
N THR A 263 16.02 43.63 19.53
CA THR A 263 17.50 43.56 19.56
C THR A 263 18.04 42.13 19.61
N GLU A 264 17.21 41.12 19.84
CA GLU A 264 17.63 39.73 19.94
C GLU A 264 17.00 38.86 18.84
N THR A 265 17.84 38.36 17.94
CA THR A 265 17.47 37.29 16.98
C THR A 265 17.18 35.99 17.72
N ASP A 266 16.04 35.36 17.43
CA ASP A 266 15.72 34.03 17.95
C ASP A 266 16.84 33.03 17.62
N LYS A 267 17.28 32.30 18.66
CA LYS A 267 18.42 31.36 18.57
C LYS A 267 18.20 30.27 17.50
N GLU A 268 16.95 29.89 17.28
CA GLU A 268 16.55 28.87 16.32
C GLU A 268 16.71 29.36 14.87
N ILE A 269 16.28 30.59 14.58
CA ILE A 269 16.44 31.22 13.25
C ILE A 269 17.94 31.36 12.91
N LYS A 270 18.75 31.79 13.88
CA LYS A 270 20.21 31.87 13.72
C LYS A 270 20.82 30.50 13.41
N SER A 271 20.31 29.44 14.04
CA SER A 271 20.79 28.07 13.82
C SER A 271 20.45 27.55 12.42
N GLU A 272 19.21 27.75 11.95
CA GLU A 272 18.77 27.32 10.61
C GLU A 272 19.43 28.14 9.50
N PHE A 273 19.57 29.46 9.68
CA PHE A 273 20.30 30.29 8.73
C PHE A 273 21.76 29.87 8.62
N SER A 274 22.42 29.56 9.75
CA SER A 274 23.80 29.06 9.74
C SER A 274 23.94 27.70 9.03
N LYS A 275 22.93 26.83 9.13
CA LYS A 275 22.88 25.56 8.37
C LYS A 275 22.71 25.79 6.87
N LEU A 276 21.89 26.76 6.46
CA LEU A 276 21.71 27.09 5.04
C LEU A 276 22.97 27.73 4.43
N VAL A 277 23.63 28.62 5.17
CA VAL A 277 24.89 29.24 4.74
C VAL A 277 26.01 28.21 4.63
N SER A 278 26.11 27.25 5.57
CA SER A 278 27.12 26.20 5.51
C SER A 278 26.91 25.26 4.31
N LYS A 279 25.65 24.94 3.99
CA LYS A 279 25.25 24.10 2.85
C LYS A 279 25.43 24.78 1.48
N SER A 280 25.57 26.11 1.43
CA SER A 280 25.79 26.83 0.18
C SER A 280 27.17 26.53 -0.44
N THR A 281 27.26 26.54 -1.77
CA THR A 281 28.50 26.30 -2.55
C THR A 281 29.42 27.53 -2.65
N SER A 282 29.07 28.62 -1.97
CA SER A 282 29.81 29.90 -2.01
C SER A 282 31.19 29.81 -1.32
N SER A 283 32.09 30.72 -1.69
CA SER A 283 33.44 30.79 -1.09
C SER A 283 33.40 31.12 0.41
N GLN A 284 34.40 30.65 1.16
CA GLN A 284 34.46 30.81 2.62
C GLN A 284 34.36 32.28 3.07
N ARG A 285 35.01 33.19 2.35
CA ARG A 285 34.95 34.64 2.61
C ARG A 285 33.52 35.19 2.50
N VAL A 286 32.74 34.71 1.54
CA VAL A 286 31.34 35.14 1.37
C VAL A 286 30.48 34.58 2.50
N LYS A 287 30.72 33.36 2.95
CA LYS A 287 30.03 32.77 4.11
C LYS A 287 30.29 33.56 5.39
N ASP A 288 31.54 33.91 5.66
CA ASP A 288 31.92 34.69 6.84
C ASP A 288 31.33 36.11 6.79
N MET A 289 31.35 36.75 5.62
CA MET A 289 30.71 38.07 5.44
C MET A 289 29.18 38.01 5.60
N THR A 290 28.55 36.94 5.11
CA THR A 290 27.09 36.74 5.24
C THR A 290 26.69 36.56 6.71
N LEU A 291 27.47 35.80 7.48
CA LEU A 291 27.25 35.63 8.91
C LEU A 291 27.47 36.93 9.69
N LYS A 292 28.44 37.75 9.27
CA LYS A 292 28.67 39.07 9.87
C LYS A 292 27.50 40.03 9.60
N LEU A 293 27.03 40.09 8.35
CA LEU A 293 25.87 40.91 8.00
C LEU A 293 24.61 40.47 8.74
N PHE A 294 24.39 39.17 8.93
CA PHE A 294 23.27 38.65 9.70
C PHE A 294 23.36 39.01 11.21
N ALA A 295 24.57 39.12 11.76
CA ALA A 295 24.76 39.57 13.13
C ALA A 295 24.50 41.08 13.29
N ASP A 296 24.80 41.87 12.25
CA ASP A 296 24.64 43.32 12.26
C ASP A 296 23.21 43.78 11.85
N THR A 297 22.34 42.87 11.39
CA THR A 297 20.97 43.22 11.01
C THR A 297 20.05 43.42 12.21
N SER A 298 19.52 44.63 12.36
CA SER A 298 18.34 44.92 13.19
C SER A 298 17.07 44.57 12.43
N PHE A 299 16.16 43.80 13.04
CA PHE A 299 14.85 43.51 12.48
C PHE A 299 13.73 44.02 13.41
N GLN A 300 12.60 44.36 12.80
CA GLN A 300 11.42 44.82 13.51
C GLN A 300 10.34 43.73 13.45
N THR A 301 9.66 43.50 14.56
CA THR A 301 8.51 42.59 14.60
C THR A 301 7.24 43.34 15.01
N ILE A 302 6.09 42.79 14.64
CA ILE A 302 4.79 43.32 15.02
C ILE A 302 4.52 42.89 16.47
N LYS A 303 4.16 43.83 17.34
CA LYS A 303 3.75 43.55 18.71
C LYS A 303 2.53 42.62 18.68
N LYS A 304 2.66 41.40 19.22
CA LYS A 304 1.51 40.52 19.46
C LYS A 304 0.57 41.23 20.45
N GLN A 305 -0.68 41.48 20.05
CA GLN A 305 -1.78 41.68 21.00
C GLN A 305 -2.26 40.32 21.49
#